data_AF-A0A3L6SQE9-F1
#
_entry.id   AF-A0A3L6SQE9-F1
#
_cell.length_a   1.000
_cell.length_b   1.000
_cell.length_c   1.000
_cell.angle_alpha   90.00
_cell.angle_beta   90.00
_cell.angle_gamma   90.00
#
_symmetry.space_group_name_H-M   'P 1'
#
loop_
_entity.id
_entity.type
_entity.pdbx_description
1 polymer ?
#
loop_
_entity_poly.entity_id
_entity_poly.type
_entity_poly.pdbx_seq_one_letter_code
_entity_poly.pdbx_strand_id
1 'polypeptide(L)'
;QYCPMRYTDSLIREGHELIDSLNMLCVKIISSDVGYPISVYGTVIIGDSLDMKCNYIFRRDRDNCQHINSQGESLILTGPNRGVVFLGNAFFEIDLKIREGRECDDKQFNKALIDVVGSRIKSVVQRETVDSWRSEVELIFAYVKKALEGTIEIQILPGPASFCGKITVCTTDVSSHMLLYDSDVHGAIVVGDDRVIQLLRRVVSVLADKMLEFNIWTTSSDQDASTTHRRIEFTPLMKGAERDEITCGIYNLQVKVVWSTMFKG
;
A
#
# COMPACT_ATOMS: atom_id res chain seq x y z
N GLN A 1 -4.12 -7.44 18.43
CA GLN A 1 -5.33 -6.66 18.83
C GLN A 1 -5.38 -5.43 17.94
N TYR A 2 -6.33 -5.38 17.01
CA TYR A 2 -6.47 -4.27 16.08
C TYR A 2 -7.01 -3.04 16.80
N CYS A 3 -6.50 -1.85 16.45
CA CYS A 3 -7.14 -0.60 16.84
C CYS A 3 -8.57 -0.58 16.27
N PRO A 4 -9.55 0.00 16.98
CA PRO A 4 -10.92 0.09 16.49
C PRO A 4 -10.94 0.76 15.12
N MET A 5 -11.66 0.16 14.18
CA MET A 5 -11.99 0.78 12.89
C MET A 5 -12.59 2.15 13.20
N ARG A 6 -11.88 3.21 12.82
CA ARG A 6 -12.40 4.54 13.00
C ARG A 6 -13.37 4.79 11.84
N TYR A 7 -14.66 4.88 12.17
CA TYR A 7 -15.70 5.57 11.39
C TYR A 7 -16.58 4.75 10.42
N THR A 8 -17.04 3.56 10.82
CA THR A 8 -18.00 2.77 10.03
C THR A 8 -19.47 3.22 10.07
N ASP A 9 -19.91 4.08 11.00
CA ASP A 9 -21.36 4.22 11.29
C ASP A 9 -21.99 5.63 11.36
N SER A 10 -21.31 6.71 10.95
CA SER A 10 -21.95 8.05 10.99
C SER A 10 -22.55 8.52 9.67
N LEU A 11 -23.81 8.96 9.72
CA LEU A 11 -24.50 9.75 8.69
C LEU A 11 -23.81 11.10 8.54
N ILE A 12 -23.08 11.28 7.44
CA ILE A 12 -22.55 12.57 7.02
C ILE A 12 -23.65 13.29 6.23
N ARG A 13 -24.02 14.50 6.66
CA ARG A 13 -25.08 15.34 6.06
C ARG A 13 -24.61 15.93 4.72
N GLU A 14 -25.57 16.23 3.83
CA GLU A 14 -25.32 16.99 2.59
C GLU A 14 -24.58 18.29 2.92
N GLY A 15 -23.41 18.50 2.31
CA GLY A 15 -22.57 19.70 2.51
C GLY A 15 -21.14 19.46 3.00
N HIS A 16 -20.73 18.22 3.31
CA HIS A 16 -19.33 17.95 3.64
C HIS A 16 -18.42 18.04 2.41
N GLU A 17 -17.41 18.89 2.48
CA GLU A 17 -16.37 18.99 1.47
C GLU A 17 -15.38 17.81 1.64
N LEU A 18 -15.25 17.01 0.58
CA LEU A 18 -14.27 15.92 0.55
C LEU A 18 -12.85 16.52 0.52
N ILE A 19 -11.97 15.93 1.32
CA ILE A 19 -10.59 16.38 1.47
C ILE A 19 -9.69 15.61 0.50
N ASP A 20 -8.65 16.28 0.01
CA ASP A 20 -7.64 15.67 -0.85
C ASP A 20 -6.77 14.67 -0.07
N SER A 21 -6.18 13.72 -0.79
CA SER A 21 -5.38 12.65 -0.22
C SER A 21 -4.16 12.32 -1.08
N LEU A 22 -3.26 11.50 -0.53
CA LEU A 22 -2.15 10.88 -1.24
C LEU A 22 -2.22 9.35 -1.13
N ASN A 23 -2.02 8.66 -2.25
CA ASN A 23 -1.75 7.23 -2.30
C ASN A 23 -0.26 6.98 -2.50
N MET A 24 0.37 6.25 -1.59
CA MET A 24 1.72 5.73 -1.86
C MET A 24 1.64 4.59 -2.87
N LEU A 25 2.36 4.72 -3.98
CA LEU A 25 2.37 3.72 -5.05
C LEU A 25 3.60 2.83 -4.92
N CYS A 26 4.78 3.44 -4.76
CA CYS A 26 6.04 2.74 -4.76
C CYS A 26 7.12 3.52 -3.99
N VAL A 27 8.06 2.80 -3.38
CA VAL A 27 9.36 3.33 -2.94
C VAL A 27 10.43 2.46 -3.60
N LYS A 28 11.20 3.04 -4.51
CA LYS A 28 12.13 2.32 -5.38
C LYS A 28 13.57 2.66 -5.02
N ILE A 29 14.41 1.63 -4.90
CA ILE A 29 15.86 1.83 -4.74
C ILE A 29 16.44 1.97 -6.15
N ILE A 30 16.78 3.20 -6.53
CA ILE A 30 17.28 3.53 -7.88
C ILE A 30 18.74 3.12 -8.02
N SER A 31 19.55 3.30 -6.98
CA SER A 31 20.98 2.95 -6.98
C SER A 31 21.47 2.64 -5.56
N SER A 32 22.61 1.95 -5.49
CA SER A 32 23.29 1.57 -4.23
C SER A 32 24.79 1.63 -4.45
N ASP A 33 25.50 2.41 -3.63
CA ASP A 33 26.96 2.56 -3.69
C ASP A 33 27.71 1.35 -3.14
N VAL A 34 27.00 0.44 -2.45
CA VAL A 34 27.57 -0.76 -1.84
C VAL A 34 27.27 -2.03 -2.64
N GLY A 35 26.63 -1.88 -3.80
CA GLY A 35 26.22 -2.99 -4.66
C GLY A 35 25.00 -3.75 -4.15
N TYR A 36 24.83 -4.98 -4.66
CA TYR A 36 23.75 -5.91 -4.36
C TYR A 36 24.31 -7.34 -4.20
N PRO A 37 23.66 -8.25 -3.46
CA PRO A 37 22.42 -8.05 -2.71
C PRO A 37 22.64 -7.29 -1.39
N ILE A 38 21.60 -6.59 -0.92
CA ILE A 38 21.60 -5.91 0.38
C ILE A 38 20.38 -6.28 1.21
N SER A 39 20.53 -6.26 2.53
CA SER A 39 19.45 -6.52 3.49
C SER A 39 19.02 -5.21 4.13
N VAL A 40 17.93 -4.62 3.65
CA VAL A 40 17.46 -3.29 4.04
C VAL A 40 16.40 -3.40 5.14
N TYR A 41 16.55 -2.57 6.18
CA TYR A 41 15.55 -2.37 7.23
C TYR A 41 15.44 -0.89 7.59
N GLY A 42 14.48 -0.55 8.45
CA GLY A 42 14.20 0.82 8.87
C GLY A 42 12.79 1.25 8.50
N THR A 43 12.61 2.54 8.26
CA THR A 43 11.29 3.15 8.12
C THR A 43 11.22 4.13 6.94
N VAL A 44 10.07 4.13 6.28
CA VAL A 44 9.59 5.25 5.45
C VAL A 44 8.25 5.66 6.03
N ILE A 45 8.14 6.93 6.41
CA ILE A 45 6.99 7.49 7.10
C ILE A 45 6.45 8.64 6.26
N ILE A 46 5.13 8.79 6.25
CA ILE A 46 4.48 10.03 5.83
C ILE A 46 3.82 10.71 7.04
N GLY A 47 4.12 11.99 7.22
CA GLY A 47 3.40 12.89 8.12
C GLY A 47 2.46 13.77 7.32
N ASP A 48 1.24 13.95 7.80
CA ASP A 48 0.16 14.60 7.05
C ASP A 48 -0.57 15.67 7.88
N SER A 49 -1.52 16.37 7.24
CA SER A 49 -2.19 17.52 7.86
C SER A 49 -3.21 17.15 8.94
N LEU A 50 -3.46 15.85 9.19
CA LEU A 50 -4.49 15.42 10.13
C LEU A 50 -4.08 15.63 11.59
N ASP A 51 -2.98 15.01 11.98
CA ASP A 51 -2.47 15.03 13.35
C ASP A 51 -0.95 15.10 13.42
N MET A 52 -0.29 15.31 12.28
CA MET A 52 1.16 15.22 12.10
C MET A 52 1.76 13.92 12.64
N LYS A 53 0.95 12.89 12.90
CA LYS A 53 1.45 11.60 13.38
C LYS A 53 1.98 10.79 12.21
N CYS A 54 3.05 10.08 12.49
CA CYS A 54 3.73 9.20 11.56
C CYS A 54 2.82 8.06 11.09
N ASN A 55 2.51 8.05 9.80
CA ASN A 55 1.88 6.93 9.12
C ASN A 55 2.96 6.13 8.39
N TYR A 56 3.23 4.91 8.87
CA TYR A 56 4.30 4.08 8.30
C TYR A 56 3.89 3.58 6.91
N ILE A 57 4.73 3.82 5.93
CA ILE A 57 4.62 3.31 4.55
C ILE A 57 5.43 2.03 4.40
N PHE A 58 6.66 2.05 4.94
CA PHE A 58 7.54 0.91 5.09
C PHE A 58 8.04 0.86 6.52
N ARG A 59 8.04 -0.32 7.13
CA ARG A 59 8.61 -0.56 8.44
C ARG A 59 9.09 -2.00 8.53
N ARG A 60 10.40 -2.17 8.68
CA ARG A 60 11.06 -3.47 8.87
C ARG A 60 12.08 -3.31 9.97
N ASP A 61 12.09 -4.24 10.91
CA ASP A 61 13.12 -4.32 11.95
C ASP A 61 14.35 -5.05 11.41
N ARG A 62 15.48 -4.94 12.10
CA ARG A 62 16.75 -5.56 11.70
C ARG A 62 16.64 -7.08 11.50
N ASP A 63 15.84 -7.76 12.32
CA ASP A 63 15.65 -9.20 12.23
C ASP A 63 14.72 -9.64 11.10
N ASN A 64 13.99 -8.70 10.51
CA ASN A 64 13.06 -8.91 9.40
C ASN A 64 13.43 -7.95 8.26
N CYS A 65 14.67 -7.98 7.79
CA CYS A 65 15.09 -7.17 6.65
C CYS A 65 14.35 -7.58 5.37
N GLN A 66 14.18 -6.63 4.45
CA GLN A 66 13.88 -6.95 3.07
C GLN A 66 15.19 -7.16 2.30
N HIS A 67 15.32 -8.30 1.62
CA HIS A 67 16.42 -8.54 0.68
C HIS A 67 16.14 -7.84 -0.64
N ILE A 68 17.12 -7.06 -1.11
CA ILE A 68 17.10 -6.35 -2.39
C ILE A 68 18.22 -6.95 -3.23
N ASN A 69 17.85 -7.61 -4.34
CA ASN A 69 18.81 -8.41 -5.12
C ASN A 69 19.39 -7.64 -6.30
N SER A 70 18.71 -6.60 -6.76
CA SER A 70 19.09 -5.87 -7.96
C SER A 70 18.66 -4.41 -7.94
N GLN A 71 19.25 -3.64 -8.84
CA GLN A 71 18.95 -2.23 -9.03
C GLN A 71 17.51 -2.04 -9.51
N GLY A 72 16.81 -1.05 -8.94
CA GLY A 72 15.44 -0.71 -9.32
C GLY A 72 14.38 -1.56 -8.64
N GLU A 73 14.74 -2.45 -7.72
CA GLU A 73 13.77 -3.14 -6.88
C GLU A 73 13.07 -2.18 -5.92
N SER A 74 11.83 -2.53 -5.57
CA SER A 74 10.95 -1.70 -4.74
C SER A 74 10.82 -2.27 -3.34
N LEU A 75 10.70 -1.38 -2.36
CA LEU A 75 10.35 -1.77 -1.00
C LEU A 75 8.91 -2.31 -0.97
N ILE A 76 8.68 -3.37 -0.20
CA ILE A 76 7.36 -3.94 0.03
C ILE A 76 6.66 -3.07 1.07
N LEU A 77 5.74 -2.23 0.59
CA LEU A 77 5.02 -1.28 1.42
C LEU A 77 3.92 -1.98 2.21
N THR A 78 3.88 -1.75 3.51
CA THR A 78 2.86 -2.30 4.42
C THR A 78 1.85 -1.26 4.90
N GLY A 79 1.99 -0.04 4.41
CA GLY A 79 1.04 1.03 4.68
C GLY A 79 0.81 1.94 3.49
N PRO A 80 0.09 3.06 3.70
CA PRO A 80 -0.33 3.56 5.02
C PRO A 80 -1.47 2.74 5.66
N ASN A 81 -1.63 2.86 6.98
CA ASN A 81 -2.69 2.18 7.76
C ASN A 81 -4.01 2.96 7.85
N ARG A 82 -4.00 4.20 7.38
CA ARG A 82 -5.14 5.12 7.23
C ARG A 82 -4.86 6.01 6.03
N GLY A 83 -5.89 6.64 5.48
CA GLY A 83 -5.74 7.63 4.41
C GLY A 83 -4.82 8.77 4.83
N VAL A 84 -4.09 9.33 3.87
CA VAL A 84 -3.18 10.46 4.06
C VAL A 84 -3.94 11.74 3.79
N VAL A 85 -4.24 12.53 4.81
CA VAL A 85 -4.97 13.80 4.69
C VAL A 85 -4.04 14.88 4.14
N PHE A 86 -4.36 15.43 2.98
CA PHE A 86 -3.52 16.43 2.32
C PHE A 86 -4.22 17.80 2.25
N LEU A 87 -3.90 18.71 3.16
CA LEU A 87 -4.40 20.09 3.16
C LEU A 87 -3.33 21.08 2.69
N GLY A 88 -2.67 20.74 1.58
CA GLY A 88 -1.64 21.57 0.95
C GLY A 88 -0.22 21.28 1.43
N ASN A 89 -0.03 20.45 2.45
CA ASN A 89 1.29 19.97 2.86
C ASN A 89 1.28 18.54 3.40
N ALA A 90 2.40 17.84 3.21
CA ALA A 90 2.78 16.59 3.87
C ALA A 90 4.31 16.51 3.87
N PHE A 91 4.89 15.57 4.60
CA PHE A 91 6.32 15.29 4.51
C PHE A 91 6.60 13.80 4.58
N PHE A 92 7.68 13.38 3.94
CA PHE A 92 8.23 12.04 4.08
C PHE A 92 9.49 12.06 4.93
N GLU A 93 9.58 11.12 5.86
CA GLU A 93 10.81 10.80 6.56
C GLU A 93 11.29 9.41 6.12
N ILE A 94 12.53 9.35 5.63
CA ILE A 94 13.21 8.11 5.25
C ILE A 94 14.35 7.90 6.24
N ASP A 95 14.40 6.73 6.85
CA ASP A 95 15.54 6.26 7.64
C ASP A 95 15.72 4.76 7.37
N LEU A 96 16.58 4.45 6.41
CA LEU A 96 16.87 3.09 5.96
C LEU A 96 18.32 2.73 6.29
N LYS A 97 18.54 1.48 6.69
CA LYS A 97 19.83 0.91 7.04
C LYS A 97 20.04 -0.43 6.35
N ILE A 98 21.31 -0.77 6.13
CA ILE A 98 21.72 -2.11 5.70
C ILE A 98 22.20 -2.88 6.92
N ARG A 99 21.65 -4.08 7.10
CA ARG A 99 22.09 -5.03 8.11
C ARG A 99 23.44 -5.62 7.73
N GLU A 100 24.36 -5.59 8.69
CA GLU A 100 25.66 -6.24 8.63
C GLU A 100 25.72 -7.39 9.67
N GLY A 101 26.90 -7.97 9.86
CA GLY A 101 27.08 -9.06 10.84
C GLY A 101 26.64 -8.66 12.26
N ARG A 102 27.16 -7.53 12.77
CA ARG A 102 26.79 -6.97 14.08
C ARG A 102 26.05 -5.66 13.90
N GLU A 103 25.16 -5.33 14.83
CA GLU A 103 24.35 -4.10 14.76
C GLU A 103 25.20 -2.83 14.76
N CYS A 104 26.32 -2.81 15.50
CA CYS A 104 27.26 -1.68 15.48
C CYS A 104 27.93 -1.44 14.13
N ASP A 105 27.93 -2.45 13.26
CA ASP A 105 28.52 -2.38 11.93
C ASP A 105 27.48 -2.01 10.86
N ASP A 106 26.19 -1.97 11.20
CA ASP A 106 25.10 -1.63 10.27
C ASP A 106 25.34 -0.24 9.66
N LYS A 107 25.05 -0.13 8.36
CA LYS A 107 25.33 1.08 7.58
C LYS A 107 24.05 1.84 7.33
N GLN A 108 24.07 3.15 7.58
CA GLN A 108 23.01 4.04 7.10
C GLN A 108 22.93 3.95 5.57
N PHE A 109 21.76 3.67 5.03
CA PHE A 109 21.55 3.44 3.61
C PHE A 109 20.98 4.67 2.92
N ASN A 110 19.88 5.21 3.46
CA ASN A 110 19.28 6.47 3.06
C ASN A 110 18.73 7.15 4.32
N LYS A 111 18.88 8.47 4.42
CA LYS A 111 18.24 9.26 5.48
C LYS A 111 17.86 10.62 4.95
N ALA A 112 16.57 10.91 4.88
CA ALA A 112 16.07 12.12 4.25
C ALA A 112 14.74 12.59 4.86
N LEU A 113 14.50 13.89 4.76
CA LEU A 113 13.22 14.52 5.02
C LEU A 113 12.80 15.27 3.74
N ILE A 114 11.62 14.98 3.21
CA ILE A 114 11.13 15.53 1.93
C ILE A 114 9.78 16.19 2.17
N ASP A 115 9.70 17.50 1.92
CA ASP A 115 8.45 18.25 1.99
C ASP A 115 7.64 18.12 0.70
N VAL A 116 6.39 17.72 0.83
CA VAL A 116 5.38 17.72 -0.23
C VAL A 116 4.50 18.94 -0.05
N VAL A 117 4.55 19.87 -0.99
CA VAL A 117 3.76 21.10 -0.96
C VAL A 117 2.77 21.11 -2.12
N GLY A 118 1.51 21.46 -1.85
CA GLY A 118 0.43 21.39 -2.83
C GLY A 118 0.69 22.22 -4.09
N SER A 119 1.39 23.36 -3.97
CA SER A 119 1.79 24.19 -5.11
C SER A 119 2.80 23.52 -6.06
N ARG A 120 3.44 22.42 -5.64
CA ARG A 120 4.38 21.64 -6.46
C ARG A 120 3.70 20.46 -7.17
N ILE A 121 2.45 20.13 -6.85
CA ILE A 121 1.72 19.05 -7.50
C ILE A 121 1.34 19.48 -8.92
N LYS A 122 1.91 18.80 -9.92
CA LYS A 122 1.72 19.14 -11.35
C LYS A 122 0.89 18.11 -12.13
N SER A 123 0.66 16.94 -11.55
CA SER A 123 0.03 15.79 -12.21
C SER A 123 -0.65 14.88 -11.17
N VAL A 124 -1.40 13.88 -11.62
CA VAL A 124 -1.97 12.88 -10.70
C VAL A 124 -0.86 12.09 -10.01
N VAL A 125 0.14 11.61 -10.75
CA VAL A 125 1.29 10.89 -10.18
C VAL A 125 2.49 11.82 -10.04
N GLN A 126 3.08 11.85 -8.85
CA GLN A 126 4.30 12.57 -8.49
C GLN A 126 5.46 11.59 -8.30
N ARG A 127 6.68 12.08 -8.54
CA ARG A 127 7.94 11.36 -8.33
C ARG A 127 8.91 12.29 -7.64
N GLU A 128 9.41 11.88 -6.48
CA GLU A 128 10.41 12.62 -5.71
C GLU A 128 11.61 11.69 -5.49
N THR A 129 12.77 12.09 -6.01
CA THR A 129 14.00 11.31 -5.89
C THR A 129 14.95 11.98 -4.91
N VAL A 130 15.54 11.18 -4.03
CA VAL A 130 16.51 11.65 -3.06
C VAL A 130 17.77 10.79 -3.07
N ASP A 131 18.88 11.44 -3.38
CA ASP A 131 20.22 10.90 -3.16
C ASP A 131 20.63 11.23 -1.72
N SER A 132 20.93 10.21 -0.93
CA SER A 132 21.38 10.39 0.45
C SER A 132 22.15 9.17 0.94
N TRP A 133 23.26 9.44 1.63
CA TRP A 133 24.17 8.43 2.18
C TRP A 133 24.81 7.50 1.14
N ARG A 134 24.15 6.38 0.83
CA ARG A 134 24.70 5.29 0.02
C ARG A 134 23.74 4.83 -1.07
N SER A 135 22.67 5.61 -1.30
CA SER A 135 21.62 5.25 -2.23
C SER A 135 20.83 6.45 -2.72
N GLU A 136 20.33 6.28 -3.93
CA GLU A 136 19.26 7.09 -4.49
C GLU A 136 17.94 6.33 -4.35
N VAL A 137 16.95 6.97 -3.72
CA VAL A 137 15.60 6.41 -3.50
C VAL A 137 14.57 7.29 -4.21
N GLU A 138 13.67 6.68 -4.97
CA GLU A 138 12.54 7.36 -5.61
C GLU A 138 11.24 7.02 -4.87
N LEU A 139 10.53 8.06 -4.43
CA LEU A 139 9.17 7.98 -3.91
C LEU A 139 8.19 8.25 -5.06
N ILE A 140 7.24 7.34 -5.26
CA ILE A 140 6.17 7.49 -6.25
C ILE A 140 4.82 7.48 -5.52
N PHE A 141 4.05 8.55 -5.68
CA PHE A 141 2.74 8.71 -5.03
C PHE A 141 1.74 9.38 -5.96
N ALA A 142 0.46 9.12 -5.74
CA ALA A 142 -0.64 9.74 -6.47
C ALA A 142 -1.40 10.74 -5.59
N TYR A 143 -1.65 11.92 -6.12
CA TYR A 143 -2.55 12.90 -5.55
C TYR A 143 -3.99 12.57 -5.93
N VAL A 144 -4.87 12.51 -4.93
CA VAL A 144 -6.28 12.17 -5.08
C VAL A 144 -7.10 13.36 -4.60
N LYS A 145 -7.70 14.09 -5.53
CA LYS A 145 -8.60 15.20 -5.19
C LYS A 145 -9.87 14.65 -4.55
N LYS A 146 -10.49 15.37 -3.59
CA LYS A 146 -11.83 15.01 -3.04
C LYS A 146 -11.97 13.50 -2.76
N ALA A 147 -11.07 12.97 -1.95
CA ALA A 147 -10.85 11.55 -1.79
C ALA A 147 -11.84 10.88 -0.82
N LEU A 148 -12.18 9.64 -1.14
CA LEU A 148 -12.82 8.68 -0.25
C LEU A 148 -11.82 7.59 0.13
N GLU A 149 -11.82 7.17 1.40
CA GLU A 149 -10.98 6.10 1.90
C GLU A 149 -11.69 4.76 1.72
N GLY A 150 -11.11 3.87 0.92
CA GLY A 150 -11.51 2.47 0.83
C GLY A 150 -10.61 1.60 1.71
N THR A 151 -11.23 0.91 2.67
CA THR A 151 -10.59 -0.14 3.47
C THR A 151 -10.98 -1.51 2.94
N ILE A 152 -9.97 -2.32 2.62
CA ILE A 152 -10.10 -3.56 1.87
C ILE A 152 -9.98 -4.76 2.82
N GLU A 153 -10.86 -5.73 2.64
CA GLU A 153 -10.82 -7.05 3.27
C GLU A 153 -11.09 -8.10 2.19
N ILE A 154 -10.29 -9.16 2.15
CA ILE A 154 -10.45 -10.24 1.17
C ILE A 154 -10.52 -11.56 1.94
N GLN A 155 -11.58 -12.31 1.70
CA GLN A 155 -11.84 -13.59 2.35
C GLN A 155 -11.87 -14.72 1.33
N ILE A 156 -11.28 -15.86 1.68
CA ILE A 156 -11.42 -17.09 0.90
C ILE A 156 -12.72 -17.78 1.32
N LEU A 157 -13.64 -17.92 0.37
CA LEU A 157 -14.90 -18.64 0.56
C LEU A 157 -14.65 -20.17 0.63
N PRO A 158 -15.66 -21.01 0.91
CA PRO A 158 -15.46 -22.47 0.96
C PRO A 158 -14.69 -22.99 -0.28
N GLY A 159 -13.57 -23.65 -0.01
CA GLY A 159 -12.52 -23.89 -0.99
C GLY A 159 -11.16 -24.11 -0.31
N PRO A 160 -10.04 -23.92 -1.05
CA PRO A 160 -8.67 -24.10 -0.57
C PRO A 160 -8.38 -23.37 0.76
N ALA A 161 -7.47 -23.91 1.55
CA ALA A 161 -7.12 -23.34 2.86
C ALA A 161 -6.25 -22.09 2.79
N SER A 162 -5.48 -21.91 1.71
CA SER A 162 -4.61 -20.77 1.49
C SER A 162 -4.72 -20.28 0.05
N PHE A 163 -4.50 -18.99 -0.18
CA PHE A 163 -4.50 -18.39 -1.50
C PHE A 163 -3.07 -18.33 -2.05
N CYS A 164 -2.83 -18.99 -3.19
CA CYS A 164 -1.58 -18.90 -3.94
C CYS A 164 -1.77 -18.00 -5.16
N GLY A 165 -1.02 -16.90 -5.21
CA GLY A 165 -1.19 -15.89 -6.23
C GLY A 165 -0.85 -14.48 -5.77
N LYS A 166 -1.23 -13.52 -6.60
CA LYS A 166 -0.94 -12.10 -6.42
C LYS A 166 -2.23 -11.29 -6.52
N ILE A 167 -2.37 -10.29 -5.65
CA ILE A 167 -3.48 -9.36 -5.67
C ILE A 167 -2.92 -7.94 -5.66
N THR A 168 -3.33 -7.16 -6.64
CA THR A 168 -3.02 -5.72 -6.70
C THR A 168 -4.28 -4.91 -6.86
N VAL A 169 -4.17 -3.62 -6.60
CA VAL A 169 -5.26 -2.67 -6.78
C VAL A 169 -4.75 -1.38 -7.39
N CYS A 170 -5.54 -0.76 -8.25
CA CYS A 170 -5.30 0.58 -8.80
C CYS A 170 -6.60 1.37 -8.82
N THR A 171 -6.50 2.67 -9.04
CA THR A 171 -7.65 3.52 -9.34
C THR A 171 -7.70 3.76 -10.84
N THR A 172 -8.89 3.94 -11.42
CA THR A 172 -9.02 4.04 -12.89
C THR A 172 -8.37 5.28 -13.51
N ASP A 173 -7.99 6.27 -12.70
CA ASP A 173 -7.20 7.45 -13.08
C ASP A 173 -5.68 7.26 -12.95
N VAL A 174 -5.22 6.15 -12.36
CA VAL A 174 -3.80 5.87 -12.09
C VAL A 174 -3.45 4.44 -12.51
N SER A 175 -2.61 4.30 -13.55
CA SER A 175 -2.18 2.98 -14.06
C SER A 175 -1.17 2.23 -13.17
N SER A 176 -0.72 2.83 -12.07
CA SER A 176 0.24 2.21 -11.15
C SER A 176 -0.48 1.33 -10.14
N HIS A 177 -0.16 0.03 -10.17
CA HIS A 177 -0.75 -0.97 -9.28
C HIS A 177 -0.07 -0.96 -7.91
N MET A 178 -0.90 -1.01 -6.87
CA MET A 178 -0.49 -1.13 -5.47
C MET A 178 -0.62 -2.58 -5.05
N LEU A 179 0.45 -3.14 -4.49
CA LEU A 179 0.48 -4.55 -4.06
C LEU A 179 -0.32 -4.73 -2.77
N LEU A 180 -1.33 -5.60 -2.80
CA LEU A 180 -2.12 -5.96 -1.62
C LEU A 180 -1.65 -7.30 -1.04
N TYR A 181 -1.33 -8.26 -1.90
CA TYR A 181 -0.89 -9.60 -1.49
C TYR A 181 -0.02 -10.23 -2.59
N ASP A 182 0.98 -11.00 -2.18
CA ASP A 182 1.80 -11.82 -3.06
C ASP A 182 2.26 -13.06 -2.27
N SER A 183 1.95 -14.26 -2.74
CA SER A 183 2.32 -15.51 -2.07
C SER A 183 3.84 -15.73 -2.02
N ASP A 184 4.60 -15.12 -2.93
CA ASP A 184 6.06 -15.26 -3.00
C ASP A 184 6.77 -14.31 -2.03
N VAL A 185 6.05 -13.36 -1.44
CA VAL A 185 6.60 -12.37 -0.52
C VAL A 185 6.49 -12.86 0.93
N HIS A 186 7.65 -13.17 1.53
CA HIS A 186 7.92 -13.37 2.96
C HIS A 186 6.74 -13.95 3.78
N GLY A 187 6.62 -15.27 3.73
CA GLY A 187 5.81 -16.06 4.66
C GLY A 187 4.34 -15.68 4.61
N ALA A 188 3.67 -15.95 3.47
CA ALA A 188 2.22 -15.89 3.32
C ALA A 188 1.54 -16.36 4.61
N ILE A 189 1.10 -15.39 5.42
CA ILE A 189 0.63 -15.68 6.76
C ILE A 189 -0.65 -16.46 6.59
N VAL A 190 -0.64 -17.64 7.23
CA VAL A 190 -1.73 -18.59 7.31
C VAL A 190 -3.02 -17.81 7.52
N VAL A 191 -3.91 -17.98 6.56
CA VAL A 191 -5.31 -17.62 6.64
C VAL A 191 -5.81 -17.98 8.04
N GLY A 192 -6.24 -16.99 8.82
CA GLY A 192 -6.78 -17.23 10.16
C GLY A 192 -8.00 -18.14 10.09
N ASP A 193 -8.51 -18.60 11.24
CA ASP A 193 -9.74 -19.41 11.29
C ASP A 193 -10.93 -18.72 10.57
N ASP A 194 -10.89 -17.40 10.44
CA ASP A 194 -11.86 -16.54 9.76
C ASP A 194 -11.75 -16.52 8.22
N ARG A 195 -10.77 -17.22 7.65
CA ARG A 195 -10.48 -17.28 6.22
C ARG A 195 -10.08 -15.95 5.56
N VAL A 196 -9.64 -14.96 6.34
CA VAL A 196 -9.24 -13.65 5.81
C VAL A 196 -7.78 -13.66 5.36
N ILE A 197 -7.52 -13.14 4.16
CA ILE A 197 -6.17 -12.97 3.62
C ILE A 197 -5.49 -11.80 4.34
N GLN A 198 -4.31 -12.03 4.92
CA GLN A 198 -3.52 -10.96 5.49
C GLN A 198 -2.88 -10.11 4.37
N LEU A 199 -3.48 -8.95 4.11
CA LEU A 199 -2.95 -8.00 3.13
C LEU A 199 -1.72 -7.27 3.67
N LEU A 200 -0.77 -6.98 2.79
CA LEU A 200 0.37 -6.11 3.05
C LEU A 200 -0.10 -4.71 3.47
N ARG A 201 -1.10 -4.21 2.78
CA ARG A 201 -1.76 -2.91 2.99
C ARG A 201 -3.23 -3.05 2.61
N ARG A 202 -4.09 -2.26 3.24
CA ARG A 202 -5.55 -2.37 3.06
C ARG A 202 -6.27 -1.05 2.78
N VAL A 203 -5.55 0.07 2.82
CA VAL A 203 -6.15 1.39 2.63
C VAL A 203 -5.74 1.97 1.28
N VAL A 204 -6.73 2.48 0.56
CA VAL A 204 -6.55 3.20 -0.72
C VAL A 204 -7.49 4.40 -0.74
N SER A 205 -6.99 5.54 -1.18
CA SER A 205 -7.81 6.73 -1.46
C SER A 205 -8.31 6.70 -2.89
N VAL A 206 -9.59 7.02 -3.12
CA VAL A 206 -10.21 6.98 -4.44
C VAL A 206 -10.95 8.28 -4.68
N LEU A 207 -10.74 8.88 -5.85
CA LEU A 207 -11.49 10.06 -6.28
C LEU A 207 -12.95 9.64 -6.52
N ALA A 208 -13.90 10.44 -6.01
CA ALA A 208 -15.33 10.06 -5.96
C ALA A 208 -15.98 9.71 -7.32
N ASP A 209 -15.40 10.12 -8.45
CA ASP A 209 -15.89 9.80 -9.81
C ASP A 209 -15.04 8.74 -10.54
N LYS A 210 -14.12 8.09 -9.83
CA LYS A 210 -13.26 6.99 -10.31
C LYS A 210 -13.66 5.68 -9.65
N MET A 211 -13.06 4.59 -10.09
CA MET A 211 -13.33 3.27 -9.55
C MET A 211 -12.06 2.66 -8.97
N LEU A 212 -12.23 1.79 -7.98
CA LEU A 212 -11.16 0.96 -7.44
C LEU A 212 -11.15 -0.37 -8.17
N GLU A 213 -10.06 -0.67 -8.85
CA GLU A 213 -9.91 -1.87 -9.67
C GLU A 213 -8.94 -2.85 -9.03
N PHE A 214 -9.43 -4.05 -8.75
CA PHE A 214 -8.62 -5.16 -8.28
C PHE A 214 -8.19 -6.03 -9.45
N ASN A 215 -6.94 -6.48 -9.38
CA ASN A 215 -6.40 -7.46 -10.30
C ASN A 215 -5.87 -8.66 -9.49
N ILE A 216 -6.40 -9.84 -9.80
CA ILE A 216 -6.15 -11.09 -9.06
C ILE A 216 -5.54 -12.09 -10.04
N TRP A 217 -4.35 -12.57 -9.72
CA TRP A 217 -3.67 -13.62 -10.46
C TRP A 217 -3.47 -14.85 -9.60
N THR A 218 -3.68 -16.03 -10.18
CA THR A 218 -3.50 -17.31 -9.50
C THR A 218 -2.73 -18.25 -10.40
N THR A 219 -1.77 -18.98 -9.83
CA THR A 219 -0.98 -19.99 -10.53
C THR A 219 -1.50 -21.39 -10.20
N SER A 220 -1.72 -22.21 -11.23
CA SER A 220 -1.99 -23.65 -11.04
C SER A 220 -0.70 -24.40 -10.75
N SER A 221 -0.75 -25.39 -9.86
CA SER A 221 0.36 -26.29 -9.54
C SER A 221 0.51 -27.47 -10.52
N ASP A 222 -0.34 -27.57 -11.54
CA ASP A 222 -0.27 -28.64 -12.53
C ASP A 222 0.93 -28.48 -13.48
N GLN A 223 1.33 -29.58 -14.12
CA GLN A 223 2.52 -29.67 -15.00
C GLN A 223 2.52 -28.64 -16.14
N ASP A 224 1.35 -28.09 -16.49
CA ASP A 224 1.19 -26.87 -17.26
C ASP A 224 0.72 -25.73 -16.34
N ALA A 225 1.65 -24.92 -15.86
CA ALA A 225 1.41 -23.79 -14.98
C ALA A 225 0.58 -22.70 -15.68
N SER A 226 -0.73 -22.92 -15.79
CA SER A 226 -1.66 -21.93 -16.32
C SER A 226 -1.87 -20.83 -15.28
N THR A 227 -1.68 -19.58 -15.70
CA THR A 227 -1.99 -18.40 -14.89
C THR A 227 -3.41 -17.96 -15.21
N THR A 228 -4.26 -17.89 -14.19
CA THR A 228 -5.60 -17.29 -14.33
C THR A 228 -5.55 -15.85 -13.82
N HIS A 229 -6.19 -14.94 -14.55
CA HIS A 229 -6.31 -13.53 -14.18
C HIS A 229 -7.78 -13.11 -14.17
N ARG A 230 -8.17 -12.34 -13.15
CA ARG A 230 -9.50 -11.75 -13.06
C ARG A 230 -9.42 -10.31 -12.54
N ARG A 231 -10.40 -9.51 -12.97
CA ARG A 231 -10.59 -8.10 -12.60
C ARG A 231 -11.95 -7.93 -11.95
N ILE A 232 -12.02 -7.07 -10.94
CA ILE A 232 -13.26 -6.65 -10.27
C ILE A 232 -13.14 -5.18 -9.86
N GLU A 233 -14.27 -4.48 -9.90
CA GLU A 233 -14.30 -3.02 -9.74
C GLU A 233 -15.32 -2.61 -8.69
N PHE A 234 -14.99 -1.58 -7.92
CA PHE A 234 -15.87 -1.01 -6.91
C PHE A 234 -16.05 0.49 -7.14
N THR A 235 -17.28 0.95 -6.98
CA THR A 235 -17.62 2.38 -7.11
C THR A 235 -17.52 3.02 -5.73
N PRO A 236 -16.70 4.05 -5.52
CA PRO A 236 -16.56 4.68 -4.22
C PRO A 236 -17.89 5.24 -3.73
N LEU A 237 -18.25 4.87 -2.51
CA LEU A 237 -19.44 5.38 -1.82
C LEU A 237 -19.01 6.42 -0.77
N MET A 238 -19.88 7.39 -0.49
CA MET A 238 -19.62 8.33 0.61
C MET A 238 -19.45 7.63 1.96
N LYS A 239 -20.16 6.51 2.16
CA LYS A 239 -20.05 5.62 3.32
C LYS A 239 -20.69 4.26 3.01
N GLY A 240 -20.30 3.26 3.77
CA GLY A 240 -20.91 1.93 3.72
C GLY A 240 -19.91 0.88 3.26
N ALA A 241 -20.40 -0.32 3.00
CA ALA A 241 -19.56 -1.43 2.55
C ALA A 241 -20.17 -2.06 1.30
N GLU A 242 -19.33 -2.28 0.31
CA GLU A 242 -19.65 -3.11 -0.85
C GLU A 242 -18.93 -4.44 -0.72
N ARG A 243 -19.54 -5.48 -1.28
CA ARG A 243 -18.98 -6.82 -1.35
C ARG A 243 -19.26 -7.37 -2.73
N ASP A 244 -18.29 -8.05 -3.28
CA ASP A 244 -18.47 -8.79 -4.51
C ASP A 244 -17.63 -10.07 -4.46
N GLU A 245 -18.13 -11.12 -5.10
CA GLU A 245 -17.56 -12.45 -5.08
C GLU A 245 -17.01 -12.81 -6.46
N ILE A 246 -15.79 -13.34 -6.47
CA ILE A 246 -15.09 -13.65 -7.70
C ILE A 246 -14.43 -15.02 -7.65
N THR A 247 -14.67 -15.79 -8.69
CA THR A 247 -13.96 -17.05 -8.94
C THR A 247 -12.75 -16.80 -9.82
N CYS A 248 -11.56 -17.12 -9.30
CA CYS A 248 -10.29 -17.07 -10.05
C CYS A 248 -9.58 -18.41 -9.91
N GLY A 249 -9.56 -19.20 -11.00
CA GLY A 249 -9.06 -20.57 -10.96
C GLY A 249 -9.89 -21.43 -10.02
N ILE A 250 -9.23 -22.05 -9.04
CA ILE A 250 -9.87 -22.87 -7.98
C ILE A 250 -10.34 -22.06 -6.77
N TYR A 251 -10.09 -20.74 -6.74
CA TYR A 251 -10.38 -19.90 -5.59
C TYR A 251 -11.69 -19.15 -5.79
N ASN A 252 -12.53 -19.18 -4.77
CA ASN A 252 -13.68 -18.29 -4.62
C ASN A 252 -13.31 -17.26 -3.55
N LEU A 253 -13.29 -15.98 -3.93
CA LEU A 253 -12.90 -14.88 -3.05
C LEU A 253 -14.08 -13.93 -2.86
N GLN A 254 -14.29 -13.47 -1.64
CA GLN A 254 -15.14 -12.32 -1.36
C GLN A 254 -14.24 -11.11 -1.14
N VAL A 255 -14.38 -10.10 -1.98
CA VAL A 255 -13.71 -8.81 -1.81
C VAL A 255 -14.72 -7.85 -1.19
N LYS A 256 -14.34 -7.25 -0.07
CA LYS A 256 -15.14 -6.26 0.65
C LYS A 256 -14.37 -4.95 0.72
N VAL A 257 -15.04 -3.86 0.34
CA VAL A 257 -14.52 -2.50 0.45
C VAL A 257 -15.44 -1.71 1.36
N VAL A 258 -14.89 -1.20 2.46
CA VAL A 258 -15.58 -0.28 3.36
C VAL A 258 -15.14 1.14 3.03
N TRP A 259 -16.10 1.98 2.67
CA TRP A 259 -15.89 3.35 2.29
C TRP A 259 -16.14 4.32 3.45
N SER A 260 -15.28 5.33 3.56
CA SER A 260 -15.43 6.41 4.53
C SER A 260 -14.81 7.72 4.02
N THR A 261 -15.14 8.83 4.68
CA THR A 261 -14.49 10.12 4.42
C THR A 261 -13.20 10.26 5.24
N MET A 262 -12.21 10.96 4.68
CA MET A 262 -10.89 11.16 5.27
C MET A 262 -10.89 11.95 6.60
N PHE A 263 -11.94 12.73 6.86
CA PHE A 263 -12.09 13.53 8.07
C PHE A 263 -13.56 13.65 8.47
N LYS A 264 -13.82 13.84 9.77
CA LYS A 264 -15.12 14.19 10.29
C LYS A 264 -15.08 15.66 10.70
N GLY A 265 -15.84 16.50 9.98
CA GLY A 265 -16.21 17.82 10.50
C GLY A 265 -16.99 17.68 11.80
#